data_AF-A0A1U8DYB5-F1
#
_entry.id   AF-A0A1U8DYB5-F1
#
_cell.length_a   1.000
_cell.length_b   1.000
_cell.length_c   1.000
_cell.angle_alpha   90.00
_cell.angle_beta   90.00
_cell.angle_gamma   90.00
#
_symmetry.space_group_name_H-M   'P 1'
#
loop_
_entity.id
_entity.type
_entity.pdbx_description
1 polymer ?
#
loop_
_entity_poly.entity_id
_entity_poly.type
_entity_poly.pdbx_seq_one_letter_code
_entity_poly.pdbx_strand_id
1 'polypeptide(L)'
;MQSIGFILVLALALAMGTLSIPLNDKCSLIGRWQNDLGSEMNITAVNNVGKIFGTYLTKVTSSDKPISESPLRGSQQMGDQEHPTFGFTVTWSFSDSTTVFVGQCFVDDKGKETLQTMWLLRKKADSSQDNWKATLVGTNLFTRV
;
A
#
# COMPACT_ATOMS: atom_id res chain seq x y z
N MET A 1 24.94 28.41 -47.90
CA MET A 1 24.16 28.74 -46.69
C MET A 1 23.13 27.64 -46.51
N GLN A 2 23.51 26.43 -46.10
CA GLN A 2 23.46 25.96 -44.69
C GLN A 2 22.31 26.60 -43.89
N SER A 3 21.50 25.73 -43.28
CA SER A 3 20.55 26.02 -42.19
C SER A 3 19.09 26.37 -42.55
N ILE A 4 18.42 25.46 -43.27
CA ILE A 4 16.94 25.38 -43.22
C ILE A 4 16.49 23.95 -42.85
N GLY A 5 17.18 22.91 -43.35
CA GLY A 5 16.86 21.52 -43.03
C GLY A 5 17.14 21.11 -41.57
N PHE A 6 18.11 21.73 -40.89
CA PHE A 6 18.45 21.40 -39.50
C PHE A 6 17.43 21.95 -38.49
N ILE A 7 16.72 23.02 -38.85
CA ILE A 7 15.73 23.66 -37.98
C ILE A 7 14.42 22.85 -37.95
N LEU A 8 14.03 22.22 -39.07
CA LEU A 8 12.84 21.37 -39.11
C LEU A 8 12.98 20.08 -38.29
N VAL A 9 14.18 19.49 -38.25
CA VAL A 9 14.44 18.28 -37.46
C VAL A 9 14.45 18.59 -35.95
N LEU A 10 14.91 19.78 -35.56
CA LEU A 10 14.87 20.23 -34.16
C LEU A 10 13.43 20.53 -33.68
N ALA A 11 12.56 21.00 -34.58
CA ALA A 11 11.16 21.28 -34.26
C ALA A 11 10.32 20.00 -34.07
N LEU A 12 10.60 18.92 -34.81
CA LEU A 12 9.93 17.63 -34.56
C LEU A 12 10.44 16.92 -33.30
N ALA A 13 11.69 17.17 -32.87
CA ALA A 13 12.22 16.61 -31.62
C ALA A 13 11.63 17.26 -30.35
N LEU A 14 11.06 18.46 -30.46
CA LEU A 14 10.39 19.17 -29.36
C LEU A 14 8.89 18.85 -29.22
N ALA A 15 8.31 18.11 -30.19
CA ALA A 15 6.92 17.66 -30.16
C ALA A 15 6.75 16.25 -29.57
N MET A 16 7.84 15.57 -29.21
CA MET A 16 7.80 14.47 -28.23
C MET A 16 7.94 15.08 -26.83
N GLY A 17 6.99 15.97 -26.50
CA GLY A 17 6.60 16.12 -25.11
C GLY A 17 6.37 14.72 -24.60
N THR A 18 7.16 14.33 -23.60
CA THR A 18 6.93 13.11 -22.84
C THR A 18 5.43 13.01 -22.65
N LEU A 19 4.81 11.94 -23.16
CA LEU A 19 3.50 11.54 -22.67
C LEU A 19 3.76 11.27 -21.19
N SER A 20 3.64 12.31 -20.38
CA SER A 20 3.28 12.22 -19.00
C SER A 20 1.92 11.56 -19.05
N ILE A 21 1.91 10.23 -19.14
CA ILE A 21 0.77 9.45 -18.70
C ILE A 21 0.49 10.06 -17.33
N PRO A 22 -0.67 10.71 -17.11
CA PRO A 22 -1.00 11.13 -15.77
C PRO A 22 -0.97 9.84 -14.99
N LEU A 23 0.06 9.67 -14.16
CA LEU A 23 -0.04 8.74 -13.05
C LEU A 23 -1.33 9.19 -12.39
N ASN A 24 -2.33 8.33 -12.42
CA ASN A 24 -3.55 8.60 -11.71
C ASN A 24 -3.09 8.68 -10.25
N ASP A 25 -2.83 9.88 -9.73
CA ASP A 25 -2.36 10.10 -8.36
C ASP A 25 -3.39 9.54 -7.35
N LYS A 26 -4.63 9.41 -7.86
CA LYS A 26 -5.72 8.70 -7.24
C LYS A 26 -5.38 7.23 -6.99
N CYS A 27 -5.58 6.80 -5.76
CA CYS A 27 -5.23 5.48 -5.25
C CYS A 27 -3.74 5.11 -5.26
N SER A 28 -2.86 6.12 -5.28
CA SER A 28 -1.46 5.89 -4.89
C SER A 28 -1.39 5.45 -3.42
N LEU A 29 -0.92 4.23 -3.16
CA LEU A 29 -0.80 3.75 -1.79
C LEU A 29 0.28 4.50 -0.97
N ILE A 30 1.21 5.20 -1.63
CA ILE A 30 2.29 5.94 -0.98
C ILE A 30 1.70 7.02 -0.06
N GLY A 31 2.28 7.14 1.15
CA GLY A 31 1.89 8.11 2.16
C GLY A 31 1.35 7.48 3.44
N ARG A 32 0.74 8.33 4.27
CA ARG A 32 0.19 7.95 5.58
C ARG A 32 -1.30 7.67 5.50
N TRP A 33 -1.70 6.63 6.21
CA TRP A 33 -3.06 6.14 6.31
C TRP A 33 -3.39 5.85 7.77
N GLN A 34 -4.61 6.11 8.18
CA GLN A 34 -5.13 5.75 9.49
C GLN A 34 -6.40 4.92 9.33
N ASN A 35 -6.53 3.85 10.12
CA ASN A 35 -7.75 3.05 10.14
C ASN A 35 -8.77 3.52 11.18
N ASP A 36 -9.94 2.91 11.11
CA ASP A 36 -11.08 3.07 12.03
C ASP A 36 -10.77 2.72 13.50
N LEU A 37 -9.65 2.05 13.79
CA LEU A 37 -9.16 1.77 15.14
C LEU A 37 -8.08 2.77 15.61
N GLY A 38 -7.73 3.77 14.78
CA GLY A 38 -6.68 4.74 15.04
C GLY A 38 -5.25 4.21 14.84
N SER A 39 -5.08 3.04 14.21
CA SER A 39 -3.77 2.53 13.81
C SER A 39 -3.27 3.26 12.57
N GLU A 40 -1.97 3.49 12.50
CA GLU A 40 -1.33 4.23 11.42
C GLU A 40 -0.47 3.32 10.55
N MET A 41 -0.48 3.58 9.25
CA MET A 41 0.32 2.90 8.24
C MET A 41 1.03 3.96 7.41
N ASN A 42 2.33 3.82 7.23
CA ASN A 42 3.14 4.68 6.36
C ASN A 42 3.76 3.85 5.24
N ILE A 43 3.26 4.01 4.02
CA ILE A 43 3.83 3.36 2.83
C ILE A 43 4.86 4.30 2.24
N THR A 44 6.13 3.91 2.34
CA THR A 44 7.27 4.74 1.94
C THR A 44 7.64 4.56 0.48
N ALA A 45 7.36 3.40 -0.10
CA ALA A 45 7.64 3.14 -1.50
C ALA A 45 6.68 2.11 -2.10
N VAL A 46 6.30 2.35 -3.35
CA VAL A 46 5.81 1.31 -4.26
C VAL A 46 6.63 1.34 -5.53
N ASN A 47 7.29 0.24 -5.87
CA ASN A 47 8.18 0.22 -7.04
C ASN A 47 7.43 -0.09 -8.35
N ASN A 48 8.16 -0.06 -9.47
CA ASN A 48 7.61 -0.29 -10.81
C ASN A 48 7.02 -1.69 -11.06
N VAL A 49 7.26 -2.65 -10.17
CA VAL A 49 6.66 -4.00 -10.20
C VAL A 49 5.63 -4.19 -9.08
N GLY A 50 5.20 -3.09 -8.45
CA GLY A 50 4.15 -3.08 -7.45
C GLY A 50 4.56 -3.50 -6.05
N LYS A 51 5.85 -3.73 -5.76
CA LYS A 51 6.28 -4.08 -4.39
C LYS A 51 6.10 -2.90 -3.45
N ILE A 52 5.43 -3.14 -2.33
CA ILE A 52 5.11 -2.19 -1.29
C ILE A 52 6.11 -2.32 -0.14
N PHE A 53 6.61 -1.19 0.35
CA PHE A 53 7.43 -1.08 1.55
C PHE A 53 6.87 -0.01 2.48
N GLY A 54 6.92 -0.25 3.78
CA GLY A 54 6.45 0.73 4.75
C GLY A 54 6.58 0.27 6.19
N THR A 55 5.90 1.00 7.06
CA THR A 55 5.75 0.69 8.49
C THR A 55 4.29 0.75 8.92
N TYR A 56 4.00 0.02 9.99
CA TYR A 56 2.68 -0.06 10.60
C TYR A 56 2.82 0.15 12.12
N LEU A 57 2.03 1.07 12.66
CA LEU A 57 1.91 1.32 14.08
C LEU A 57 0.48 1.05 14.51
N THR A 58 0.24 -0.11 15.10
CA THR A 58 -1.09 -0.45 15.62
C THR A 58 -1.44 0.40 16.85
N LYS A 59 -2.72 0.72 17.03
CA LYS A 59 -3.22 1.36 18.26
C LYS A 59 -3.73 0.34 19.29
N VAL A 60 -3.93 -0.90 18.87
CA VAL A 60 -4.49 -1.99 19.68
C VAL A 60 -3.60 -3.22 19.60
N THR A 61 -3.53 -3.99 20.69
CA THR A 61 -2.78 -5.25 20.76
C THR A 61 -3.44 -6.19 21.77
N SER A 62 -3.33 -7.50 21.52
CA SER A 62 -3.65 -8.54 22.52
C SER A 62 -2.40 -9.10 23.20
N SER A 63 -1.22 -8.53 22.91
CA SER A 63 0.04 -8.88 23.56
C SER A 63 0.29 -7.98 24.76
N ASP A 64 0.87 -8.53 25.82
CA ASP A 64 1.28 -7.76 27.00
C ASP A 64 2.56 -6.94 26.78
N LYS A 65 3.21 -7.08 25.61
CA LYS A 65 4.40 -6.32 25.25
C LYS A 65 4.01 -4.92 24.76
N PRO A 66 4.80 -3.87 25.06
CA PRO A 66 4.56 -2.54 24.53
C PRO A 66 4.50 -2.54 23.00
N ILE A 67 3.53 -1.81 22.45
CA ILE A 67 3.40 -1.62 21.00
C ILE A 67 4.65 -0.93 20.47
N SER A 68 5.14 -1.39 19.33
CA SER A 68 6.25 -0.78 18.58
C SER A 68 5.95 -0.78 17.09
N GLU A 69 6.54 0.17 16.38
CA GLU A 69 6.46 0.23 14.93
C GLU A 69 6.98 -1.07 14.30
N SER A 70 6.23 -1.58 13.33
CA SER A 70 6.47 -2.87 12.71
C SER A 70 6.60 -2.74 11.20
N PRO A 71 7.58 -3.40 10.56
CA PRO A 71 7.74 -3.30 9.12
C PRO A 71 6.57 -3.96 8.39
N LEU A 72 6.13 -3.35 7.29
CA LEU A 72 5.21 -3.96 6.33
C LEU A 72 5.85 -4.11 4.96
N ARG A 73 5.49 -5.20 4.28
CA ARG A 73 5.93 -5.51 2.90
C ARG A 73 4.78 -6.13 2.13
N GLY A 74 4.62 -5.78 0.86
CA GLY A 74 3.48 -6.26 0.08
C GLY A 74 3.62 -6.09 -1.42
N SER A 75 2.49 -6.19 -2.10
CA SER A 75 2.37 -5.97 -3.53
C SER A 75 1.02 -5.33 -3.88
N GLN A 76 0.98 -4.45 -4.87
CA GLN A 76 -0.24 -3.98 -5.52
C GLN A 76 -0.29 -4.45 -6.98
N GLN A 77 -1.50 -4.58 -7.52
CA GLN A 77 -1.69 -4.74 -8.96
C GLN A 77 -1.24 -3.47 -9.68
N MET A 78 -0.50 -3.65 -10.77
CA MET A 78 0.03 -2.57 -11.60
C MET A 78 -0.74 -2.46 -12.92
N GLY A 79 -0.74 -1.28 -13.52
CA GLY A 79 -1.44 -0.97 -14.78
C GLY A 79 -2.42 0.19 -14.60
N ASP A 80 -3.20 0.47 -15.64
CA ASP A 80 -4.20 1.55 -15.64
C ASP A 80 -5.47 1.13 -14.89
N GLN A 81 -5.32 0.76 -13.62
CA GLN A 81 -6.44 0.43 -12.73
C GLN A 81 -6.77 1.64 -11.87
N GLU A 82 -7.98 2.18 -12.03
CA GLU A 82 -8.48 3.29 -11.22
C GLU A 82 -8.54 2.92 -9.73
N HIS A 83 -8.85 1.66 -9.42
CA HIS A 83 -9.03 1.12 -8.07
C HIS A 83 -8.20 -0.17 -7.87
N PRO A 84 -6.87 -0.08 -7.69
CA PRO A 84 -6.00 -1.24 -7.62
C PRO A 84 -6.26 -2.08 -6.37
N THR A 85 -6.19 -3.40 -6.52
CA THR A 85 -6.11 -4.33 -5.38
C THR A 85 -4.68 -4.46 -4.90
N PHE A 86 -4.52 -4.73 -3.61
CA PHE A 86 -3.22 -4.87 -2.98
C PHE A 86 -3.28 -5.84 -1.79
N GLY A 87 -2.10 -6.27 -1.36
CA GLY A 87 -1.95 -6.97 -0.10
C GLY A 87 -0.58 -6.73 0.50
N PHE A 88 -0.50 -6.74 1.83
CA PHE A 88 0.75 -6.59 2.55
C PHE A 88 0.76 -7.43 3.82
N THR A 89 1.97 -7.75 4.27
CA THR A 89 2.24 -8.47 5.52
C THR A 89 2.89 -7.50 6.50
N VAL A 90 2.40 -7.48 7.74
CA VAL A 90 3.03 -6.83 8.89
C VAL A 90 3.69 -7.91 9.75
N THR A 91 5.01 -7.81 9.91
CA THR A 91 5.76 -8.66 10.85
C THR A 91 5.90 -7.89 12.15
N TRP A 92 5.20 -8.30 13.20
CA TRP A 92 5.13 -7.51 14.43
C TRP A 92 6.46 -7.50 15.20
N SER A 93 7.07 -6.34 15.38
CA SER A 93 8.36 -6.20 16.07
C SER A 93 8.31 -6.52 17.57
N PHE A 94 7.10 -6.54 18.14
CA PHE A 94 6.87 -6.70 19.57
C PHE A 94 6.11 -8.00 19.91
N SER A 95 5.84 -8.90 18.97
CA SER A 95 5.19 -10.20 19.25
C SER A 95 5.61 -11.26 18.25
N ASP A 96 5.37 -12.54 18.57
CA ASP A 96 5.66 -13.66 17.67
C ASP A 96 4.53 -13.90 16.64
N SER A 97 3.73 -12.89 16.33
CA SER A 97 2.60 -12.98 15.40
C SER A 97 2.89 -12.27 14.08
N THR A 98 2.06 -12.56 13.08
CA THR A 98 2.10 -11.91 11.76
C THR A 98 0.68 -11.56 11.33
N THR A 99 0.48 -10.40 10.71
CA THR A 99 -0.81 -10.08 10.08
C THR A 99 -0.65 -9.89 8.60
N VAL A 100 -1.55 -10.46 7.80
CA VAL A 100 -1.69 -10.11 6.39
C VAL A 100 -2.94 -9.28 6.20
N PHE A 101 -2.85 -8.27 5.34
CA PHE A 101 -3.96 -7.45 4.87
C PHE A 101 -4.11 -7.67 3.37
N VAL A 102 -5.35 -7.72 2.90
CA VAL A 102 -5.70 -7.70 1.49
C VAL A 102 -6.88 -6.75 1.30
N GLY A 103 -6.87 -5.98 0.23
CA GLY A 103 -7.91 -5.00 0.00
C GLY A 103 -7.85 -4.32 -1.35
N GLN A 104 -8.65 -3.28 -1.46
CA GLN A 104 -8.77 -2.46 -2.66
C GLN A 104 -8.86 -1.00 -2.25
N CYS A 105 -8.20 -0.14 -3.03
CA CYS A 105 -8.38 1.30 -2.92
C CYS A 105 -9.58 1.75 -3.76
N PHE A 106 -10.43 2.58 -3.18
CA PHE A 106 -11.58 3.19 -3.85
C PHE A 106 -11.52 4.70 -3.75
N VAL A 107 -11.95 5.40 -4.80
CA VAL A 107 -12.14 6.84 -4.82
C VAL A 107 -13.63 7.15 -5.00
N ASP A 108 -14.18 8.00 -4.13
CA ASP A 108 -15.57 8.44 -4.26
C ASP A 108 -15.74 9.61 -5.26
N ASP A 109 -16.99 9.99 -5.53
CA ASP A 109 -17.34 11.10 -6.43
C ASP A 109 -16.74 12.45 -6.01
N LYS A 110 -16.31 12.58 -4.74
CA LYS A 110 -15.66 13.78 -4.19
C LYS A 110 -14.13 13.69 -4.24
N GLY A 111 -13.58 12.60 -4.78
CA GLY A 111 -12.14 12.35 -4.84
C GLY A 111 -11.55 11.82 -3.53
N LYS A 112 -12.37 11.47 -2.54
CA LYS A 112 -11.88 10.92 -1.27
C LYS A 112 -11.50 9.46 -1.46
N GLU A 113 -10.29 9.14 -1.03
CA GLU A 113 -9.77 7.79 -1.11
C GLU A 113 -10.01 7.00 0.18
N THR A 114 -10.32 5.71 0.01
CA THR A 114 -10.44 4.75 1.10
C THR A 114 -9.76 3.45 0.73
N LEU A 115 -9.08 2.82 1.69
CA LEU A 115 -8.61 1.44 1.55
C LEU A 115 -9.56 0.54 2.32
N GLN A 116 -10.30 -0.31 1.60
CA GLN A 116 -11.17 -1.30 2.20
C GLN A 116 -10.41 -2.62 2.28
N THR A 117 -10.16 -3.08 3.50
CA THR A 117 -9.29 -4.24 3.74
C THR A 117 -9.93 -5.29 4.62
N MET A 118 -9.55 -6.54 4.39
CA MET A 118 -9.66 -7.63 5.34
C MET A 118 -8.27 -8.03 5.81
N TRP A 119 -8.18 -8.61 7.00
CA TRP A 119 -6.93 -9.12 7.53
C TRP A 119 -7.07 -10.47 8.21
N LEU A 120 -5.95 -11.20 8.22
CA LEU A 120 -5.75 -12.39 9.04
C LEU A 120 -4.57 -12.15 9.97
N LEU A 121 -4.81 -12.20 11.29
CA LEU A 121 -3.76 -12.21 12.30
C LEU A 121 -3.46 -13.66 12.63
N ARG A 122 -2.23 -14.07 12.36
CA ARG A 122 -1.71 -15.38 12.71
C ARG A 122 -0.89 -15.29 14.00
N LYS A 123 -1.41 -15.89 15.07
CA LYS A 123 -0.68 -16.15 16.31
C LYS A 123 0.32 -17.29 16.10
N LYS A 124 1.44 -17.26 16.83
CA LYS A 124 2.29 -18.44 17.02
C LYS A 124 1.53 -19.45 17.89
N ALA A 125 1.38 -20.67 17.39
CA ALA A 125 0.84 -21.78 18.15
C ALA A 125 1.98 -22.54 18.82
N ASP A 126 1.78 -23.02 20.05
CA ASP A 126 2.79 -23.80 20.77
C ASP A 126 2.95 -25.21 20.18
N SER A 127 1.91 -25.72 19.53
CA SER A 127 1.86 -27.03 18.90
C SER A 127 1.00 -27.04 17.64
N SER A 128 1.09 -28.11 16.83
CA SER A 128 0.20 -28.29 15.68
C SER A 128 -1.26 -28.53 16.11
N GLN A 129 -1.48 -29.11 17.29
CA GLN A 129 -2.80 -29.30 17.89
C GLN A 129 -3.46 -27.98 18.27
N ASP A 130 -2.69 -26.94 18.58
CA ASP A 130 -3.19 -25.60 18.87
C ASP A 130 -3.46 -24.74 17.61
N ASN A 131 -3.18 -25.28 16.41
CA ASN A 131 -3.29 -24.53 15.16
C ASN A 131 -4.71 -24.00 14.88
N TRP A 132 -5.74 -24.74 15.29
CA TRP A 132 -7.14 -24.42 14.97
C TRP A 132 -7.60 -23.06 15.51
N LYS A 133 -7.01 -22.59 16.62
CA LYS A 133 -7.36 -21.33 17.29
C LYS A 133 -6.38 -20.18 16.99
N ALA A 134 -5.40 -20.42 16.12
CA ALA A 134 -4.26 -19.52 15.95
C ALA A 134 -4.48 -18.44 14.87
N THR A 135 -5.59 -18.43 14.15
CA THR A 135 -5.89 -17.43 13.12
C THR A 135 -7.14 -16.64 13.50
N LEU A 136 -6.99 -15.31 13.62
CA LEU A 136 -8.10 -14.36 13.77
C LEU A 136 -8.34 -13.65 12.44
N VAL A 137 -9.56 -13.16 12.23
CA VAL A 137 -9.98 -12.44 11.02
C VAL A 137 -10.68 -11.14 11.39
N GLY A 138 -10.54 -10.12 10.56
CA GLY A 138 -11.29 -8.88 10.69
C GLY A 138 -11.20 -8.01 9.45
N THR A 139 -11.71 -6.79 9.57
CA THR A 139 -11.71 -5.77 8.53
C THR A 139 -11.16 -4.46 9.07
N ASN A 140 -10.59 -3.64 8.19
CA ASN A 140 -10.27 -2.25 8.51
C ASN A 140 -10.54 -1.35 7.32
N LEU A 141 -11.03 -0.15 7.61
CA LEU A 141 -11.20 0.92 6.64
C LEU A 141 -10.13 1.98 6.91
N PHE A 142 -9.27 2.23 5.93
CA PHE A 142 -8.24 3.27 6.05
C PHE A 142 -8.61 4.52 5.25
N THR A 143 -8.25 5.68 5.78
CA THR A 143 -8.30 6.98 5.11
C THR A 143 -6.94 7.68 5.21
N ARG A 144 -6.65 8.59 4.27
CA ARG A 144 -5.44 9.41 4.32
C ARG A 144 -5.37 10.29 5.57
N VAL A 145 -4.15 10.57 6.03
CA VAL A 145 -3.79 11.49 7.14
C VAL A 145 -3.09 12.72 6.62
#